data_AF-A0A4W4H6T7-F1
#
_entry.id   AF-A0A4W4H6T7-F1
#
_cell.length_a   1.000
_cell.length_b   1.000
_cell.length_c   1.000
_cell.angle_alpha   90.00
_cell.angle_beta   90.00
_cell.angle_gamma   90.00
#
_symmetry.space_group_name_H-M   'P 1'
#
loop_
_entity.id
_entity.type
_entity.pdbx_description
1 polymer ?
#
loop_
_entity_poly.entity_id
_entity_poly.type
_entity_poly.pdbx_seq_one_letter_code
_entity_poly.pdbx_strand_id
1 'polypeptide(L)'
;MKLELSKVVQGCRLGVLIGIGKTGQHSLELPGCLLYTRCATVPHLTQDTLHTLTYLPAGAQVALDGLAEHHEVLEEFKEGVRKFAGLHDTALFCSLHDPATNCPTGHVTNKTVSVWGSGGRIEMTAARFIAMQAVIQPDCYQSMADGETWQTNTSRKRVHKAVNRTLAHLDECLTLHHKTPVPPKAFYML
;
A
#
# COMPACT_ATOMS: atom_id res chain seq x y z
N MET A 1 -3.45 8.13 13.77
CA MET A 1 -4.25 8.70 12.67
C MET A 1 -5.64 9.10 13.17
N LYS A 2 -6.09 10.32 12.87
CA LYS A 2 -7.42 10.86 13.22
C LYS A 2 -7.99 11.59 12.00
N LEU A 3 -9.25 11.31 11.66
CA LEU A 3 -9.95 11.99 10.58
C LEU A 3 -10.86 13.08 11.16
N GLU A 4 -10.64 14.33 10.75
CA GLU A 4 -11.45 15.48 11.15
C GLU A 4 -12.22 16.00 9.94
N LEU A 5 -13.55 15.98 10.00
CA LEU A 5 -14.39 16.49 8.92
C LEU A 5 -14.78 17.94 9.19
N SER A 6 -14.50 18.83 8.26
CA SER A 6 -14.94 20.22 8.30
C SER A 6 -16.37 20.35 7.78
N LYS A 7 -16.71 19.66 6.67
CA LYS A 7 -18.04 19.72 6.06
C LYS A 7 -18.39 18.38 5.39
N VAL A 8 -19.69 18.09 5.35
CA VAL A 8 -20.23 17.00 4.52
C VAL A 8 -21.34 17.59 3.65
N VAL A 9 -21.14 17.59 2.33
CA VAL A 9 -22.06 18.21 1.37
C VAL A 9 -22.44 17.15 0.34
N GLN A 10 -23.71 16.75 0.31
CA GLN A 10 -24.22 15.75 -0.66
C GLN A 10 -23.40 14.44 -0.69
N GLY A 11 -22.86 14.02 0.47
CA GLY A 11 -22.02 12.83 0.58
C GLY A 11 -20.52 13.08 0.37
N CYS A 12 -20.11 14.23 -0.18
CA CYS A 12 -18.71 14.64 -0.27
C CYS A 12 -18.19 15.08 1.10
N ARG A 13 -17.06 14.51 1.52
CA ARG A 13 -16.44 14.75 2.85
C ARG A 13 -15.22 15.65 2.68
N LEU A 14 -15.33 16.88 3.17
CA LEU A 14 -14.23 17.83 3.27
C LEU A 14 -13.63 17.74 4.66
N GLY A 15 -12.30 17.55 4.75
CA GLY A 15 -11.64 17.41 6.04
C GLY A 15 -10.14 17.19 5.94
N VAL A 16 -9.54 16.78 7.05
CA VAL A 16 -8.10 16.52 7.15
C VAL A 16 -7.88 15.21 7.91
N LEU A 17 -7.00 14.38 7.37
CA LEU A 17 -6.46 13.19 8.03
C LEU A 17 -5.14 13.57 8.69
N ILE A 18 -5.10 13.60 10.02
CA ILE A 18 -3.92 14.02 10.80
C ILE A 18 -3.30 12.84 11.55
N GLY A 19 -2.05 13.02 11.99
CA GLY A 19 -1.34 12.01 12.78
C GLY A 19 -0.98 10.78 11.96
N ILE A 20 -0.51 10.99 10.71
CA ILE A 20 -0.02 9.97 9.80
C ILE A 20 1.49 9.81 10.00
N GLY A 21 1.93 8.55 9.93
CA GLY A 21 3.32 8.14 10.08
C GLY A 21 3.81 7.92 11.51
N LYS A 22 5.01 7.35 11.63
CA LYS A 22 5.56 6.84 12.90
C LYS A 22 5.59 7.88 14.04
N THR A 23 5.80 9.14 13.69
CA THR A 23 5.87 10.30 14.61
C THR A 23 4.59 11.15 14.57
N GLY A 24 3.59 10.78 13.75
CA GLY A 24 2.36 11.54 13.57
C GLY A 24 2.53 12.91 12.89
N GLN A 25 3.65 13.11 12.19
CA GLN A 25 4.04 14.40 11.62
C GLN A 25 3.31 14.80 10.34
N HIS A 26 2.65 13.86 9.65
CA HIS A 26 2.01 14.14 8.36
C HIS A 26 0.50 14.37 8.50
N SER A 27 -0.03 15.22 7.62
CA SER A 27 -1.46 15.47 7.45
C SER A 27 -1.83 15.47 5.97
N LEU A 28 -3.03 14.99 5.64
CA LEU A 28 -3.56 14.93 4.28
C LEU A 28 -4.93 15.60 4.23
N GLU A 29 -5.08 16.60 3.36
CA GLU A 29 -6.38 17.20 3.05
C GLU A 29 -7.26 16.25 2.22
N LEU A 30 -8.56 16.29 2.46
CA LEU A 30 -9.56 15.43 1.81
C LEU A 30 -10.71 16.26 1.24
N PRO A 31 -11.17 16.02 0.00
CA PRO A 31 -10.65 15.00 -0.93
C PRO A 31 -9.26 15.38 -1.47
N GLY A 32 -8.43 14.37 -1.67
CA GLY A 32 -7.06 14.52 -2.16
C GLY A 32 -6.59 13.28 -2.90
N CYS A 33 -5.37 13.31 -3.41
CA CYS A 33 -4.72 12.18 -4.06
C CYS A 33 -3.40 11.84 -3.36
N LEU A 34 -2.80 10.72 -3.77
CA LEU A 34 -1.44 10.34 -3.40
C LEU A 34 -0.53 10.56 -4.60
N LEU A 35 0.73 10.91 -4.35
CA LEU A 35 1.76 10.96 -5.38
C LEU A 35 2.02 9.55 -5.91
N TYR A 36 1.71 9.33 -7.18
CA TYR A 36 1.95 8.04 -7.84
C TYR A 36 3.46 7.81 -8.01
N THR A 37 3.92 6.61 -7.66
CA THR A 37 5.30 6.18 -7.90
C THR A 37 5.35 4.80 -8.52
N ARG A 38 6.39 4.54 -9.30
CA ARG A 38 6.75 3.20 -9.78
C ARG A 38 8.11 2.84 -9.20
N CYS A 39 8.19 1.69 -8.52
CA CYS A 39 9.37 1.28 -7.76
C CYS A 39 9.86 2.39 -6.81
N ALA A 40 8.93 3.08 -6.14
CA ALA A 40 9.18 4.19 -5.22
C ALA A 40 9.80 5.47 -5.83
N THR A 41 9.83 5.59 -7.16
CA THR A 41 10.26 6.81 -7.85
C THR A 41 9.10 7.45 -8.60
N VAL A 42 9.04 8.78 -8.61
CA VAL A 42 8.05 9.49 -9.42
C VAL A 42 8.47 9.35 -10.89
N PRO A 43 7.60 8.82 -11.78
CA PRO A 43 7.99 8.57 -13.16
C PRO A 43 8.54 9.84 -13.83
N HIS A 44 9.72 9.70 -14.46
CA HIS A 44 10.40 10.74 -15.23
C HIS A 44 10.88 11.97 -14.44
N LEU A 45 10.79 11.96 -13.11
CA LEU A 45 11.25 13.07 -12.27
C LEU A 45 12.36 12.62 -11.33
N THR A 46 13.50 13.31 -11.38
CA THR A 46 14.51 13.23 -10.33
C THR A 46 13.98 13.88 -9.05
N GLN A 47 14.58 13.57 -7.88
CA GLN A 47 14.20 14.24 -6.64
C GLN A 47 14.41 15.76 -6.74
N ASP A 48 15.51 16.21 -7.35
CA ASP A 48 15.76 17.64 -7.58
C ASP A 48 14.66 18.30 -8.40
N THR A 49 14.19 17.63 -9.47
CA THR A 49 13.11 18.16 -10.30
C THR A 49 11.79 18.15 -9.54
N LEU A 50 11.50 17.08 -8.79
CA LEU A 50 10.30 16.96 -7.96
C LEU A 50 10.23 18.10 -6.93
N HIS A 51 11.35 18.47 -6.31
CA HIS A 51 11.42 19.58 -5.36
C HIS A 51 11.16 20.96 -5.97
N THR A 52 11.23 21.11 -7.29
CA THR A 52 10.82 22.37 -7.97
C THR A 52 9.32 22.50 -8.13
N LEU A 53 8.56 21.40 -7.98
CA LEU A 53 7.12 21.39 -8.13
C LEU A 53 6.44 21.90 -6.85
N THR A 54 5.35 22.66 -7.05
CA THR A 54 4.49 23.13 -5.96
C THR A 54 3.24 22.26 -5.88
N TYR A 55 2.60 22.24 -4.69
CA TYR A 55 1.35 21.51 -4.45
C TYR A 55 1.43 19.98 -4.63
N LEU A 56 2.57 19.38 -4.29
CA LEU A 56 2.68 17.91 -4.25
C LEU A 56 1.81 17.32 -3.14
N PRO A 57 1.21 16.14 -3.36
CA PRO A 57 0.53 15.40 -2.31
C PRO A 57 1.43 15.13 -1.11
N ALA A 58 0.90 15.28 0.10
CA ALA A 58 1.64 14.98 1.34
C ALA A 58 1.93 13.49 1.57
N GLY A 59 1.37 12.61 0.73
CA GLY A 59 1.64 11.18 0.75
C GLY A 59 1.94 10.62 -0.64
N ALA A 60 2.80 9.62 -0.69
CA ALA A 60 3.17 8.88 -1.89
C ALA A 60 2.67 7.44 -1.81
N GLN A 61 2.16 6.96 -2.93
CA GLN A 61 1.79 5.57 -3.12
C GLN A 61 2.98 4.80 -3.69
N VAL A 62 3.36 3.72 -3.03
CA VAL A 62 4.25 2.67 -3.56
C VAL A 62 3.45 1.39 -3.75
N ALA A 63 3.77 0.61 -4.78
CA ALA A 63 3.10 -0.66 -5.03
C ALA A 63 4.01 -1.84 -4.67
N LEU A 64 3.44 -2.85 -4.00
CA LEU A 64 4.17 -4.07 -3.66
C LEU A 64 4.71 -4.79 -4.91
N ASP A 65 3.99 -4.75 -6.05
CA ASP A 65 4.44 -5.32 -7.33
C ASP A 65 5.88 -4.97 -7.69
N GLY A 66 6.24 -3.68 -7.60
CA GLY A 66 7.57 -3.19 -7.98
C GLY A 66 8.64 -3.39 -6.89
N LEU A 67 8.23 -3.63 -5.64
CA LEU A 67 9.13 -3.74 -4.49
C LEU A 67 9.40 -5.20 -4.10
N ALA A 68 8.47 -6.12 -4.41
CA ALA A 68 8.53 -7.50 -3.96
C ALA A 68 9.74 -8.28 -4.51
N GLU A 69 10.23 -7.91 -5.70
CA GLU A 69 11.43 -8.49 -6.32
C GLU A 69 12.73 -8.04 -5.63
N HIS A 70 12.68 -6.90 -4.95
CA HIS A 70 13.84 -6.26 -4.33
C HIS A 70 13.89 -6.52 -2.82
N HIS A 71 13.24 -7.58 -2.35
CA HIS A 71 13.11 -7.89 -0.92
C HIS A 71 14.47 -7.93 -0.22
N GLU A 72 15.40 -8.74 -0.74
CA GLU A 72 16.71 -8.98 -0.13
C GLU A 72 17.55 -7.70 -0.07
N VAL A 73 17.46 -6.87 -1.11
CA VAL A 73 18.17 -5.58 -1.18
C VAL A 73 17.64 -4.62 -0.12
N LEU A 74 16.32 -4.51 0.00
CA LEU A 74 15.69 -3.64 1.00
C LEU A 74 15.91 -4.17 2.42
N GLU A 75 15.93 -5.50 2.60
CA GLU A 75 16.21 -6.16 3.87
C GLU A 75 17.64 -5.88 4.34
N GLU A 76 18.62 -5.91 3.43
CA GLU A 76 20.00 -5.54 3.77
C GLU A 76 20.16 -4.04 4.03
N PHE A 77 19.40 -3.20 3.31
CA PHE A 77 19.43 -1.73 3.48
C PHE A 77 18.88 -1.26 4.84
N LYS A 78 17.89 -1.96 5.41
CA LYS A 78 17.35 -1.79 6.80
C LYS A 78 16.64 -0.47 7.11
N GLU A 79 16.80 0.57 6.29
CA GLU A 79 16.25 1.90 6.55
C GLU A 79 14.94 2.20 5.80
N GLY A 80 14.40 1.19 5.11
CA GLY A 80 13.09 1.25 4.46
C GLY A 80 13.08 2.01 3.13
N VAL A 81 11.97 1.87 2.40
CA VAL A 81 11.84 2.35 1.01
C VAL A 81 11.87 3.87 0.91
N ARG A 82 11.33 4.57 1.92
CA ARG A 82 11.33 6.04 1.96
C ARG A 82 12.74 6.61 1.85
N LYS A 83 13.67 6.10 2.68
CA LYS A 83 15.08 6.54 2.65
C LYS A 83 15.78 6.02 1.40
N PHE A 84 15.49 4.78 1.01
CA PHE A 84 16.08 4.17 -0.20
C PHE A 84 15.80 4.98 -1.47
N ALA A 85 14.58 5.51 -1.62
CA ALA A 85 14.15 6.25 -2.81
C ALA A 85 14.25 7.79 -2.69
N GLY A 86 14.72 8.31 -1.55
CA GLY A 86 14.81 9.75 -1.31
C GLY A 86 13.47 10.46 -1.15
N LEU A 87 12.40 9.75 -0.76
CA LEU A 87 11.06 10.30 -0.52
C LEU A 87 10.95 10.95 0.87
N HIS A 88 11.84 11.90 1.15
CA HIS A 88 11.90 12.59 2.44
C HIS A 88 10.58 13.33 2.72
N ASP A 89 10.20 13.40 4.00
CA ASP A 89 9.02 14.14 4.50
C ASP A 89 7.65 13.80 3.87
N THR A 90 7.50 12.66 3.20
CA THR A 90 6.26 12.28 2.50
C THR A 90 5.63 11.02 3.08
N ALA A 91 4.38 11.05 3.57
CA ALA A 91 3.72 9.85 4.10
C ALA A 91 3.69 8.70 3.08
N LEU A 92 4.04 7.47 3.46
CA LEU A 92 4.16 6.34 2.53
C LEU A 92 2.97 5.39 2.65
N PHE A 93 2.27 5.19 1.54
CA PHE A 93 1.13 4.27 1.42
C PHE A 93 1.50 3.12 0.48
N CYS A 94 1.54 1.89 1.01
CA CYS A 94 1.86 0.70 0.22
C CYS A 94 0.58 0.03 -0.28
N SER A 95 0.31 0.09 -1.58
CA SER A 95 -0.77 -0.66 -2.22
C SER A 95 -0.32 -2.09 -2.54
N LEU A 96 -1.29 -3.00 -2.63
CA LEU A 96 -1.01 -4.37 -3.04
C LEU A 96 -0.61 -4.43 -4.52
N HIS A 97 -1.32 -3.67 -5.36
CA HIS A 97 -1.06 -3.62 -6.79
C HIS A 97 -0.74 -2.20 -7.30
N ASP A 98 0.03 -2.12 -8.38
CA ASP A 98 0.25 -0.91 -9.16
C ASP A 98 -1.00 -0.62 -10.03
N PRO A 99 -1.72 0.49 -9.78
CA PRO A 99 -2.94 0.82 -10.52
C PRO A 99 -2.68 1.10 -12.01
N ALA A 100 -1.45 1.39 -12.41
CA ALA A 100 -1.08 1.62 -13.81
C ALA A 100 -0.73 0.34 -14.57
N THR A 101 -0.66 -0.82 -13.89
CA THR A 101 -0.24 -2.09 -14.49
C THR A 101 -1.38 -3.10 -14.45
N ASN A 102 -1.70 -3.71 -15.60
CA ASN A 102 -2.65 -4.82 -15.65
C ASN A 102 -1.99 -6.11 -15.17
N CYS A 103 -2.54 -6.71 -14.11
CA CYS A 103 -2.10 -8.00 -13.60
C CYS A 103 -2.98 -9.14 -14.14
N PRO A 104 -2.39 -10.30 -14.52
CA PRO A 104 -3.14 -11.51 -14.83
C PRO A 104 -4.08 -11.92 -13.69
N THR A 105 -5.31 -12.28 -14.03
CA THR A 105 -6.32 -12.70 -13.03
C THR A 105 -6.29 -14.20 -12.74
N GLY A 106 -6.87 -14.63 -11.63
CA GLY A 106 -7.03 -16.05 -11.26
C GLY A 106 -5.94 -16.57 -10.33
N HIS A 107 -5.12 -15.68 -9.79
CA HIS A 107 -3.96 -16.04 -8.97
C HIS A 107 -4.14 -15.68 -7.48
N VAL A 108 -5.40 -15.54 -7.05
CA VAL A 108 -5.80 -15.40 -5.65
C VAL A 108 -6.37 -16.70 -5.10
N THR A 109 -5.73 -17.22 -4.05
CA THR A 109 -6.15 -18.42 -3.34
C THR A 109 -6.55 -18.09 -1.90
N ASN A 110 -6.89 -19.13 -1.13
CA ASN A 110 -7.16 -18.95 0.31
C ASN A 110 -5.86 -18.77 1.13
N LYS A 111 -4.68 -19.05 0.54
CA LYS A 111 -3.39 -18.99 1.23
C LYS A 111 -2.46 -17.91 0.69
N THR A 112 -2.69 -17.50 -0.55
CA THR A 112 -1.79 -16.61 -1.28
C THR A 112 -2.52 -15.60 -2.14
N VAL A 113 -1.90 -14.45 -2.31
CA VAL A 113 -2.20 -13.46 -3.35
C VAL A 113 -0.93 -13.28 -4.17
N SER A 114 -1.04 -13.26 -5.51
CA SER A 114 0.13 -13.05 -6.37
C SER A 114 0.29 -11.58 -6.71
N VAL A 115 1.53 -11.11 -6.82
CA VAL A 115 1.93 -9.80 -7.37
C VAL A 115 2.84 -10.03 -8.58
N TRP A 116 3.00 -9.02 -9.43
CA TRP A 116 3.80 -9.12 -10.67
C TRP A 116 4.80 -7.97 -10.76
N GLY A 117 6.07 -8.30 -10.60
CA GLY A 117 7.15 -7.38 -10.90
C GLY A 117 7.71 -7.57 -12.31
N SER A 118 8.87 -6.97 -12.55
CA SER A 118 9.56 -7.02 -13.84
C SER A 118 10.12 -8.41 -14.19
N GLY A 119 10.51 -9.19 -13.18
CA GLY A 119 10.95 -10.58 -13.26
C GLY A 119 9.81 -11.61 -13.26
N GLY A 120 8.55 -11.16 -13.10
CA GLY A 120 7.36 -11.97 -13.30
C GLY A 120 6.53 -12.18 -12.03
N ARG A 121 5.86 -13.34 -11.96
CA ARG A 121 4.87 -13.63 -10.92
C ARG A 121 5.55 -13.98 -9.59
N ILE A 122 5.04 -13.40 -8.51
CA ILE A 122 5.53 -13.63 -7.16
C ILE A 122 4.35 -13.97 -6.24
N GLU A 123 4.35 -15.18 -5.67
CA GLU A 123 3.31 -15.57 -4.71
C GLU A 123 3.61 -15.01 -3.30
N MET A 124 2.65 -14.30 -2.73
CA MET A 124 2.69 -13.78 -1.36
C MET A 124 1.81 -14.65 -0.45
N THR A 125 2.42 -15.29 0.53
CA THR A 125 1.73 -15.75 1.75
C THR A 125 1.60 -14.56 2.72
N ALA A 126 0.71 -14.66 3.71
CA ALA A 126 0.59 -13.63 4.75
C ALA A 126 1.92 -13.38 5.48
N ALA A 127 2.67 -14.44 5.79
CA ALA A 127 4.00 -14.33 6.42
C ALA A 127 5.00 -13.56 5.54
N ARG A 128 5.08 -13.89 4.25
CA ARG A 128 5.97 -13.19 3.30
C ARG A 128 5.53 -11.74 3.12
N PHE A 129 4.23 -11.50 3.04
CA PHE A 129 3.67 -10.16 2.93
C PHE A 129 4.02 -9.28 4.14
N ILE A 130 3.82 -9.78 5.37
CA ILE A 130 4.16 -9.02 6.58
C ILE A 130 5.67 -8.79 6.72
N ALA A 131 6.50 -9.78 6.37
CA ALA A 131 7.95 -9.61 6.30
C ALA A 131 8.33 -8.48 5.33
N MET A 132 7.70 -8.45 4.16
CA MET A 132 7.90 -7.37 3.20
C MET A 132 7.46 -6.01 3.74
N GLN A 133 6.30 -5.91 4.42
CA GLN A 133 5.88 -4.63 5.01
C GLN A 133 6.85 -4.16 6.10
N ALA A 134 7.46 -5.08 6.86
CA ALA A 134 8.49 -4.75 7.85
C ALA A 134 9.77 -4.20 7.20
N VAL A 135 10.11 -4.67 6.00
CA VAL A 135 11.25 -4.16 5.22
C VAL A 135 10.93 -2.84 4.52
N ILE A 136 9.74 -2.72 3.90
CA ILE A 136 9.30 -1.49 3.22
C ILE A 136 9.13 -0.33 4.21
N GLN A 137 8.62 -0.63 5.41
CA GLN A 137 8.29 0.32 6.48
C GLN A 137 7.37 1.49 6.04
N PRO A 138 6.20 1.21 5.43
CA PRO A 138 5.26 2.27 5.08
C PRO A 138 4.55 2.84 6.32
N ASP A 139 3.88 3.98 6.17
CA ASP A 139 3.01 4.56 7.22
C ASP A 139 1.60 3.98 7.19
N CYS A 140 1.18 3.49 6.01
CA CYS A 140 -0.07 2.78 5.79
C CYS A 140 0.15 1.69 4.73
N TYR A 141 -0.52 0.56 4.82
CA TYR A 141 -0.54 -0.41 3.74
C TYR A 141 -1.92 -1.03 3.55
N GLN A 142 -2.21 -1.40 2.31
CA GLN A 142 -3.36 -2.18 1.93
C GLN A 142 -3.11 -3.64 2.32
N SER A 143 -4.07 -4.28 3.01
CA SER A 143 -3.96 -5.70 3.34
C SER A 143 -4.01 -6.59 2.08
N MET A 144 -3.55 -7.84 2.19
CA MET A 144 -3.80 -8.86 1.18
C MET A 144 -5.32 -9.03 0.98
N ALA A 145 -5.78 -8.93 -0.27
CA ALA A 145 -7.19 -8.96 -0.62
C ALA A 145 -7.46 -9.70 -1.94
N ASP A 146 -8.67 -10.21 -2.09
CA ASP A 146 -9.18 -10.79 -3.34
C ASP A 146 -9.99 -9.75 -4.11
N GLY A 147 -9.32 -8.92 -4.90
CA GLY A 147 -9.92 -7.82 -5.68
C GLY A 147 -10.48 -8.22 -7.05
N GLU A 148 -10.40 -9.50 -7.45
CA GLU A 148 -10.77 -9.97 -8.80
C GLU A 148 -12.29 -10.23 -8.91
N THR A 149 -13.09 -9.20 -8.64
CA THR A 149 -14.57 -9.25 -8.73
C THR A 149 -15.16 -8.19 -9.66
N TRP A 150 -14.32 -7.40 -10.32
CA TRP A 150 -14.71 -6.31 -11.20
C TRP A 150 -15.24 -6.77 -12.56
N GLN A 151 -15.05 -8.05 -12.92
CA GLN A 151 -15.50 -8.58 -14.21
C GLN A 151 -17.03 -8.54 -14.33
N THR A 152 -17.51 -8.25 -15.54
CA THR A 152 -18.93 -8.34 -15.87
C THR A 152 -19.45 -9.78 -15.63
N ASN A 153 -20.66 -9.91 -15.10
CA ASN A 153 -21.29 -11.19 -14.75
C ASN A 153 -20.58 -12.00 -13.63
N THR A 154 -19.80 -11.34 -12.76
CA THR A 154 -19.26 -12.00 -11.57
C THR A 154 -20.38 -12.59 -10.70
N SER A 155 -20.38 -13.91 -10.53
CA SER A 155 -21.42 -14.60 -9.76
C SER A 155 -21.40 -14.20 -8.28
N ARG A 156 -22.57 -14.23 -7.62
CA ARG A 156 -22.68 -14.04 -6.16
C ARG A 156 -21.75 -14.97 -5.38
N LYS A 157 -21.57 -16.21 -5.86
CA LYS A 157 -20.64 -17.20 -5.28
C LYS A 157 -19.19 -16.70 -5.33
N ARG A 158 -18.76 -16.07 -6.43
CA ARG A 158 -17.40 -15.52 -6.59
C ARG A 158 -17.16 -14.31 -5.69
N VAL A 159 -18.15 -13.42 -5.57
CA VAL A 159 -18.10 -12.27 -4.64
C VAL A 159 -18.01 -12.74 -3.20
N HIS A 160 -18.86 -13.68 -2.79
CA HIS A 160 -18.82 -14.25 -1.44
C HIS A 160 -17.45 -14.89 -1.13
N LYS A 161 -16.88 -15.62 -2.10
CA LYS A 161 -15.54 -16.19 -1.96
C LYS A 161 -14.46 -15.11 -1.79
N ALA A 162 -14.55 -14.00 -2.53
CA ALA A 162 -13.61 -12.89 -2.43
C ALA A 162 -13.65 -12.21 -1.05
N VAL A 163 -14.85 -11.97 -0.52
CA VAL A 163 -15.05 -11.41 0.83
C VAL A 163 -14.43 -12.33 1.88
N ASN A 164 -14.77 -13.62 1.86
CA ASN A 164 -14.25 -14.58 2.86
C ASN A 164 -12.73 -14.71 2.80
N ARG A 165 -12.13 -14.70 1.60
CA ARG A 165 -10.68 -14.72 1.43
C ARG A 165 -10.02 -13.46 1.96
N THR A 166 -10.58 -12.29 1.65
CA THR A 166 -10.05 -11.01 2.10
C THR A 166 -10.08 -10.90 3.62
N LEU A 167 -11.17 -11.33 4.25
CA LEU A 167 -11.26 -11.38 5.72
C LEU A 167 -10.27 -12.38 6.33
N ALA A 168 -10.13 -13.58 5.76
CA ALA A 168 -9.17 -14.57 6.24
C ALA A 168 -7.71 -14.06 6.12
N HIS A 169 -7.36 -13.44 4.99
CA HIS A 169 -6.04 -12.84 4.78
C HIS A 169 -5.78 -11.68 5.76
N LEU A 170 -6.79 -10.84 6.01
CA LEU A 170 -6.70 -9.75 6.98
C LEU A 170 -6.45 -10.26 8.40
N ASP A 171 -7.21 -11.26 8.85
CA ASP A 171 -7.07 -11.84 10.19
C ASP A 171 -5.66 -12.45 10.38
N GLU A 172 -5.15 -13.15 9.36
CA GLU A 172 -3.80 -13.72 9.39
C GLU A 172 -2.73 -12.62 9.40
N CYS A 173 -2.86 -11.59 8.54
CA CYS A 173 -1.95 -10.45 8.48
C CYS A 173 -1.92 -9.67 9.80
N LEU A 174 -3.07 -9.44 10.44
CA LEU A 174 -3.16 -8.78 11.75
C LEU A 174 -2.50 -9.63 12.85
N THR A 175 -2.75 -10.94 12.84
CA THR A 175 -2.15 -11.87 13.81
C THR A 175 -0.63 -11.86 13.72
N LEU A 176 -0.07 -11.89 12.50
CA LEU A 176 1.38 -11.89 12.27
C LEU A 176 2.01 -10.55 12.60
N HIS A 177 1.37 -9.45 12.23
CA HIS A 177 1.85 -8.11 12.54
C HIS A 177 1.97 -7.87 14.04
N HIS A 178 0.95 -8.21 14.83
CA HIS A 178 1.01 -8.06 16.29
C HIS A 178 2.08 -8.93 16.96
N LYS A 179 2.51 -10.03 16.31
CA LYS A 179 3.59 -10.90 16.80
C LYS A 179 4.99 -10.43 16.41
N THR A 180 5.09 -9.48 15.48
CA THR A 180 6.39 -9.01 14.99
C THR A 180 7.02 -8.08 16.04
N PRO A 181 8.29 -8.29 16.47
CA PRO A 181 8.91 -7.53 17.57
C PRO A 181 9.02 -6.03 17.31
N VAL A 182 9.17 -5.66 16.03
CA VAL A 182 9.03 -4.29 15.52
C VAL A 182 7.92 -4.35 14.48
N PRO A 183 6.64 -4.26 14.89
CA PRO A 183 5.57 -4.25 13.91
C PRO A 183 5.78 -3.04 12.99
N PRO A 184 5.57 -3.17 11.66
CA PRO A 184 5.48 -1.99 10.84
C PRO A 184 4.41 -1.10 11.48
N LYS A 185 4.76 0.08 11.99
CA LYS A 185 3.78 1.00 12.62
C LYS A 185 2.91 1.66 11.55
N ALA A 186 2.31 0.83 10.72
CA ALA A 186 1.52 1.18 9.58
C ALA A 186 0.05 0.93 9.90
N PHE A 187 -0.82 1.85 9.52
CA PHE A 187 -2.26 1.63 9.58
C PHE A 187 -2.71 0.77 8.40
N TYR A 188 -3.65 -0.13 8.66
CA TYR A 188 -4.25 -0.98 7.64
C TYR A 188 -5.37 -0.25 6.92
N MET A 189 -5.37 -0.28 5.59
CA MET A 189 -6.52 0.08 4.78
C MET A 189 -7.14 -1.20 4.20
N LEU A 190 -8.47 -1.33 4.35
CA LEU A 190 -9.29 -2.35 3.69
C LEU A 190 -9.48 -2.01 2.22
#